data_AF-A0A1V4V5Z7-F1
#
_entry.id   AF-A0A1V4V5Z7-F1
#
_cell.length_a   1.000
_cell.length_b   1.000
_cell.length_c   1.000
_cell.angle_alpha   90.00
_cell.angle_beta   90.00
_cell.angle_gamma   90.00
#
_symmetry.space_group_name_H-M   'P 1'
#
loop_
_entity.id
_entity.type
_entity.pdbx_description
1 polymer ?
#
loop_
_entity_poly.entity_id
_entity_poly.type
_entity_poly.pdbx_seq_one_letter_code
_entity_poly.pdbx_strand_id
1 'polypeptide(L)' 'MNKKTLEICASTGLVFLMIVLLILVQTEAPEPLRPAGFVLAVLAFMILMGLAGFGLMKVEA' A
#
# COMPACT_ATOMS: atom_id res chain seq x y z
N MET A 1 9.30 -9.53 -17.90
CA MET A 1 8.85 -10.39 -16.78
C MET A 1 7.59 -11.12 -17.20
N ASN A 2 7.39 -12.35 -16.73
CA ASN A 2 6.15 -13.08 -16.98
C ASN A 2 4.99 -12.34 -16.27
N LYS A 3 3.82 -12.23 -16.92
CA LYS A 3 2.66 -11.43 -16.45
C LYS A 3 2.25 -11.80 -15.04
N LYS A 4 2.16 -13.10 -14.76
CA LYS A 4 1.87 -13.63 -13.42
C LYS A 4 2.90 -13.23 -12.37
N THR A 5 4.18 -13.15 -12.75
CA THR A 5 5.25 -12.72 -11.84
C THR A 5 5.11 -11.24 -11.48
N LEU A 6 4.66 -10.40 -12.41
CA LEU A 6 4.44 -8.98 -12.17
C LEU A 6 3.25 -8.74 -11.22
N GLU A 7 2.14 -9.45 -11.43
CA GLU A 7 0.98 -9.40 -10.53
C GLU A 7 1.32 -9.88 -9.11
N ILE A 8 2.05 -11.01 -9.00
CA ILE A 8 2.48 -11.53 -7.69
C ILE A 8 3.42 -10.55 -7.01
N CYS A 9 4.36 -9.95 -7.74
CA CYS A 9 5.29 -8.98 -7.18
C CYS A 9 4.56 -7.70 -6.72
N ALA A 10 3.61 -7.20 -7.52
CA ALA A 10 2.79 -6.05 -7.17
C ALA A 10 1.90 -6.32 -5.94
N SER A 11 1.22 -7.48 -5.88
CA SER A 11 0.36 -7.81 -4.74
C SER A 11 1.16 -8.02 -3.45
N THR A 12 2.27 -8.77 -3.53
CA THR A 12 3.16 -9.01 -2.38
C THR A 12 3.78 -7.70 -1.89
N GLY A 13 4.20 -6.84 -2.82
CA GLY A 13 4.76 -5.53 -2.50
C GLY A 13 3.75 -4.59 -1.84
N LEU A 14 2.50 -4.58 -2.31
CA LEU A 14 1.42 -3.80 -1.69
C LEU A 14 1.13 -4.27 -0.26
N VAL A 15 1.03 -5.58 -0.02
CA VAL A 15 0.83 -6.11 1.34
C VAL A 15 1.98 -5.73 2.26
N PHE A 16 3.23 -5.85 1.78
CA PHE A 16 4.40 -5.44 2.56
C PHE A 16 4.37 -3.95 2.89
N LEU A 17 4.01 -3.11 1.92
CA LEU A 17 3.88 -1.66 2.11
C LEU A 17 2.79 -1.30 3.13
N MET A 18 1.66 -2.01 3.13
CA MET A 18 0.61 -1.85 4.15
C MET A 18 1.16 -2.13 5.56
N ILE A 19 1.89 -3.23 5.74
CA ILE A 19 2.48 -3.59 7.03
C ILE A 19 3.45 -2.49 7.52
N VAL A 20 4.31 -1.98 6.63
CA VAL A 20 5.26 -0.91 6.96
C VAL A 20 4.53 0.37 7.38
N LEU A 21 3.49 0.78 6.64
CA LEU A 21 2.69 1.96 6.99
C LEU A 21 2.04 1.81 8.37
N LEU A 22 1.49 0.64 8.69
CA LEU A 22 0.87 0.39 9.98
C LEU A 22 1.89 0.41 11.13
N ILE A 23 3.07 -0.19 10.93
CA ILE A 23 4.15 -0.13 11.92
C ILE A 23 4.56 1.32 12.16
N LEU A 24 4.75 2.11 11.09
CA LEU A 24 5.19 3.50 11.17
C LEU A 24 4.18 4.38 11.92
N VAL A 25 2.88 4.19 11.69
CA VAL A 25 1.84 4.86 12.48
C VAL A 25 1.96 4.51 13.96
N GLN A 26 2.21 3.25 14.30
CA GLN A 26 2.28 2.81 15.68
C GLN A 26 3.57 3.27 16.38
N THR A 27 4.70 3.37 15.66
CA THR A 27 6.00 3.78 16.24
C THR A 27 6.15 5.30 16.34
N GLU A 28 5.71 6.06 15.34
CA GLU A 28 5.98 7.49 15.24
C GLU A 28 4.82 8.38 15.72
N ALA A 29 3.57 7.89 15.69
CA ALA A 29 2.42 8.72 16.08
C ALA A 29 2.21 8.72 17.60
N PRO A 30 2.01 9.89 18.24
CA PRO A 30 1.60 9.99 19.63
C PRO A 30 0.29 9.25 19.89
N GLU A 31 0.11 8.66 21.08
CA GLU A 31 -1.11 7.90 21.45
C GLU A 31 -2.45 8.56 21.06
N PRO A 32 -2.69 9.87 21.31
CA PRO A 32 -3.95 10.50 20.95
C PRO A 32 -4.16 10.65 19.43
N LEU A 33 -3.09 10.60 18.63
CA LEU A 33 -3.12 10.79 17.17
C LEU A 33 -3.03 9.48 16.39
N ARG A 34 -2.69 8.35 17.03
CA ARG A 34 -2.64 7.02 16.38
C ARG A 34 -3.91 6.68 15.58
N PRO A 35 -5.15 6.93 16.06
CA PRO A 35 -6.35 6.64 15.27
C PRO A 35 -6.42 7.44 13.97
N ALA A 36 -6.09 8.74 14.03
CA ALA A 36 -6.05 9.60 12.84
C ALA A 36 -4.91 9.17 11.89
N GLY A 37 -3.75 8.82 12.43
CA GLY A 37 -2.61 8.29 11.67
C GLY A 37 -2.97 6.99 10.94
N PHE A 38 -3.72 6.09 11.59
CA PHE A 38 -4.18 4.85 10.98
C PHE A 38 -5.10 5.11 9.78
N VAL A 39 -6.10 5.99 9.95
CA VAL A 39 -7.01 6.36 8.85
C VAL A 39 -6.23 6.97 7.67
N LEU A 40 -5.24 7.82 7.95
CA LEU A 40 -4.42 8.48 6.94
C LEU A 40 -3.52 7.47 6.21
N ALA A 41 -2.92 6.51 6.92
CA ALA A 41 -2.15 5.41 6.34
C ALA A 41 -3.01 4.51 5.44
N VAL A 42 -4.22 4.17 5.88
CA VAL A 42 -5.17 3.39 5.07
C VAL A 42 -5.58 4.17 3.81
N LEU A 43 -5.86 5.47 3.93
CA LEU A 43 -6.17 6.32 2.78
C LEU A 43 -5.02 6.36 1.76
N ALA A 44 -3.78 6.55 2.24
CA ALA A 44 -2.60 6.51 1.39
C ALA A 44 -2.44 5.14 0.70
N PHE A 45 -2.68 4.05 1.43
CA PHE A 45 -2.64 2.71 0.87
C PHE A 45 -3.70 2.48 -0.22
N MET A 46 -4.93 2.97 -0.03
CA MET A 46 -5.98 2.87 -1.06
C MET A 46 -5.59 3.59 -2.36
N ILE A 47 -4.99 4.78 -2.25
CA ILE A 47 -4.51 5.52 -3.42
C ILE A 47 -3.39 4.74 -4.13
N LEU A 48 -2.43 4.20 -3.38
CA LEU A 48 -1.33 3.41 -3.94
C LEU A 48 -1.83 2.12 -4.61
N MET A 49 -2.81 1.42 -4.01
CA MET A 49 -3.46 0.27 -4.64
C MET A 49 -4.16 0.65 -5.95
N GLY A 50 -4.89 1.76 -5.97
CA GLY A 50 -5.56 2.25 -7.18
C GLY A 50 -4.55 2.59 -8.29
N LEU A 51 -3.46 3.28 -7.95
CA LEU A 51 -2.39 3.60 -8.90
C LEU A 51 -1.65 2.35 -9.38
N ALA A 52 -1.37 1.39 -8.50
CA ALA A 52 -0.74 0.13 -8.86
C ALA A 52 -1.64 -0.67 -9.82
N GLY A 53 -2.95 -0.76 -9.54
CA GLY A 53 -3.93 -1.38 -10.44
C GLY A 53 -4.00 -0.71 -11.81
N PHE A 54 -3.96 0.63 -11.86
CA PHE A 54 -3.91 1.37 -13.12
C PHE A 54 -2.59 1.15 -13.88
N GLY A 55 -1.47 1.09 -13.18
CA GLY A 55 -0.16 0.77 -13.75
C GLY A 55 -0.12 -0.63 -14.36
N LEU A 56 -0.73 -1.61 -13.70
CA LEU A 56 -0.90 -2.97 -14.24
C LEU A 56 -1.73 -2.94 -15.53
N MET A 57 -2.88 -2.24 -15.56
CA MET A 57 -3.71 -2.12 -16.77
C MET A 57 -2.96 -1.47 -17.95
N LYS A 58 -2.13 -0.45 -17.70
CA LYS A 58 -1.34 0.21 -18.76
C LYS A 58 -0.20 -0.67 -19.28
N VAL A 59 0.33 -1.58 -18.45
CA VAL A 59 1.30 -2.60 -18.86
C VAL A 59 0.62 -3.76 -19.61
N GLU A 60 -0.69 -3.95 -19.40
CA GLU A 60 -1.50 -4.96 -20.09
C GLU A 60 -2.02 -4.52 -21.47
N ALA A 61 -2.17 -3.21 -21.72
CA ALA A 61 -2.64 -2.63 -22.98
C ALA A 61 -1.53 -2.45 -24.03
#